data_AF-A0A380BIE0-F1
#
_entry.id   AF-A0A380BIE0-F1
#
_cell.length_a   1.000
_cell.length_b   1.000
_cell.length_c   1.000
_cell.angle_alpha   90.00
_cell.angle_beta   90.00
_cell.angle_gamma   90.00
#
_symmetry.space_group_name_H-M   'P 1'
#
loop_
_entity.id
_entity.type
_entity.pdbx_description
1 polymer ?
#
loop_
_entity_poly.entity_id
_entity_poly.type
_entity_poly.pdbx_seq_one_letter_code
_entity_poly.pdbx_strand_id
1 'polypeptide(L)'
;MLKKKSTKINLYLIISLVLLLIIWLMMGVSQDDEFNEYSVFIKYRPTTQFYFKSPLGMDDMPPDFPEKLRAKQAIYDDFVLTRHWSDYEMIHIIGGILVLFTPVFLFTGIYKQIKK
;
A
#
# COMPACT_ATOMS: atom_id res chain seq x y z
N MET A 1 -24.34 -40.18 2.49
CA MET A 1 -24.86 -38.90 3.03
C MET A 1 -23.67 -38.01 3.39
N LEU A 2 -23.26 -37.12 2.49
CA LEU A 2 -22.12 -36.21 2.73
C LEU A 2 -22.57 -35.09 3.67
N LYS A 3 -22.04 -35.08 4.90
CA LYS A 3 -22.34 -34.08 5.92
C LYS A 3 -21.79 -32.73 5.43
N LYS A 4 -22.66 -31.82 4.97
CA LYS A 4 -22.28 -30.46 4.56
C LYS A 4 -21.66 -29.75 5.77
N LYS A 5 -20.33 -29.60 5.80
CA LYS A 5 -19.63 -28.85 6.83
C LYS A 5 -20.04 -27.39 6.66
N SER A 6 -20.92 -26.91 7.55
CA SER A 6 -21.27 -25.50 7.65
C SER A 6 -20.03 -24.74 8.11
N THR A 7 -19.31 -24.12 7.16
CA THR A 7 -18.14 -23.31 7.46
C THR A 7 -18.64 -22.03 8.14
N LYS A 8 -18.67 -22.03 9.48
CA LYS A 8 -18.92 -20.80 10.24
C LYS A 8 -17.85 -19.79 9.87
N ILE A 9 -18.29 -18.62 9.39
CA ILE A 9 -17.43 -17.51 9.00
C ILE A 9 -16.56 -17.09 10.18
N ASN A 10 -15.26 -16.93 9.93
CA ASN A 10 -14.30 -16.50 10.93
C ASN A 10 -14.11 -14.98 10.84
N LEU A 11 -14.73 -14.25 11.78
CA LEU A 11 -14.71 -12.80 11.81
C LEU A 11 -13.29 -12.21 11.88
N TYR A 12 -12.36 -12.86 12.58
CA TYR A 12 -10.98 -12.40 12.66
C TYR A 12 -10.31 -12.40 11.29
N LEU A 13 -10.52 -13.46 10.49
CA LEU A 13 -9.98 -13.53 9.13
C LEU A 13 -10.58 -12.47 8.20
N ILE A 14 -11.88 -12.17 8.35
CA ILE A 14 -12.51 -11.07 7.61
C ILE A 14 -11.87 -9.73 7.98
N ILE A 15 -11.72 -9.45 9.27
CA ILE A 15 -11.08 -8.22 9.75
C ILE A 15 -9.65 -8.13 9.19
N SER A 16 -8.87 -9.20 9.26
CA SER A 16 -7.52 -9.24 8.70
C SER A 16 -7.49 -8.95 7.20
N LEU A 17 -8.43 -9.50 6.42
CA LEU A 17 -8.51 -9.24 4.99
C LEU A 17 -8.78 -7.76 4.69
N VAL A 18 -9.68 -7.14 5.46
CA VAL A 18 -9.97 -5.70 5.35
C VAL A 18 -8.75 -4.87 5.71
N LEU A 19 -8.06 -5.19 6.82
CA LEU A 19 -6.84 -4.49 7.22
C LEU A 19 -5.72 -4.62 6.18
N LEU A 20 -5.53 -5.82 5.61
CA LEU A 20 -4.57 -6.05 4.52
C LEU A 20 -4.91 -5.23 3.27
N LEU A 21 -6.20 -5.12 2.93
CA LEU A 21 -6.64 -4.27 1.82
C LEU A 21 -6.32 -2.79 2.08
N ILE A 22 -6.57 -2.30 3.30
CA ILE A 22 -6.23 -0.93 3.67
C ILE A 22 -4.72 -0.71 3.59
N ILE A 23 -3.91 -1.63 4.12
CA ILE A 23 -2.44 -1.58 4.01
C ILE A 23 -2.02 -1.50 2.55
N TRP A 24 -2.56 -2.36 1.67
CA TRP A 24 -2.22 -2.36 0.26
C TRP A 24 -2.57 -1.04 -0.44
N LEU A 25 -3.75 -0.48 -0.15
CA LEU A 25 -4.19 0.81 -0.72
C LEU A 25 -3.33 1.97 -0.23
N MET A 26 -2.86 1.91 1.01
CA MET A 26 -2.10 2.97 1.67
C MET A 26 -0.58 2.84 1.49
N MET A 27 -0.04 1.66 1.19
CA MET A 27 1.40 1.46 1.01
C MET A 27 1.81 1.62 -0.44
N GLY A 28 2.98 2.20 -0.66
CA GLY A 28 3.61 2.34 -1.97
C GLY A 28 5.09 1.95 -1.94
N VAL A 29 5.62 1.64 -3.11
CA VAL A 29 7.05 1.48 -3.36
C VAL A 29 7.45 2.51 -4.40
N SER A 30 8.35 3.43 -4.03
CA SER A 30 9.01 4.33 -4.95
C SER A 30 10.33 3.75 -5.42
N GLN A 31 10.70 4.06 -6.66
CA GLN A 31 12.04 3.82 -7.18
C GLN A 31 12.75 5.16 -7.34
N ASP A 32 13.95 5.25 -6.76
CA ASP A 32 14.85 6.38 -6.92
C ASP A 32 15.43 6.41 -8.35
N ASP A 33 15.42 7.58 -8.97
CA ASP A 33 15.82 7.74 -10.36
C ASP A 33 17.35 7.83 -10.55
N GLU A 34 18.10 8.17 -9.50
CA GLU A 34 19.55 8.33 -9.52
C GLU A 34 20.28 7.03 -9.20
N PHE A 35 19.81 6.28 -8.19
CA PHE A 35 20.47 5.06 -7.69
C PHE A 35 19.70 3.76 -7.98
N ASN A 36 18.52 3.87 -8.63
CA ASN A 36 17.64 2.72 -8.92
C ASN A 36 17.25 1.94 -7.64
N GLU A 37 17.30 2.61 -6.49
CA GLU A 37 16.97 2.07 -5.17
C GLU A 37 15.46 2.04 -4.94
N TYR A 38 14.99 1.13 -4.09
CA TYR A 38 13.56 1.00 -3.78
C TYR A 38 13.29 1.43 -2.34
N SER A 39 12.33 2.35 -2.19
CA SER A 39 11.88 2.84 -0.89
C SER A 39 10.40 2.52 -0.69
N VAL A 40 10.07 1.93 0.47
CA VAL A 40 8.69 1.68 0.87
C VAL A 40 8.18 2.89 1.64
N PHE A 41 6.98 3.37 1.32
CA PHE A 41 6.38 4.51 2.00
C PHE A 41 4.88 4.31 2.22
N ILE A 42 4.33 5.11 3.15
CA ILE A 42 2.89 5.21 3.38
C ILE A 42 2.38 6.42 2.62
N LYS A 43 1.43 6.20 1.72
CA LYS A 43 0.74 7.24 0.97
C LYS A 43 -0.14 8.04 1.92
N TYR A 44 -0.27 9.33 1.65
CA TYR A 44 -1.19 10.20 2.41
C TYR A 44 -2.68 9.94 2.11
N ARG A 45 -2.99 9.25 1.00
CA ARG A 45 -4.36 8.85 0.60
C ARG A 45 -4.38 7.47 -0.09
N PRO A 46 -5.49 6.72 -0.01
CA PRO A 46 -5.56 5.38 -0.59
C PRO A 46 -5.59 5.42 -2.12
N THR A 47 -4.83 4.55 -2.77
CA THR A 47 -4.85 4.34 -4.23
C THR A 47 -4.58 2.88 -4.58
N THR A 48 -5.05 2.46 -5.77
CA THR A 48 -4.73 1.13 -6.33
C THR A 48 -3.32 1.05 -6.92
N GLN A 49 -2.64 2.19 -7.12
CA GLN A 49 -1.28 2.22 -7.62
C GLN A 49 -0.32 1.89 -6.47
N PHE A 50 0.42 0.80 -6.61
CA PHE A 50 1.41 0.36 -5.61
C PHE A 50 2.82 0.81 -5.95
N TYR A 51 3.17 0.89 -7.24
CA TYR A 51 4.51 1.22 -7.71
C TYR A 51 4.58 2.63 -8.28
N PHE A 52 5.62 3.37 -7.89
CA PHE A 52 5.85 4.78 -8.28
C PHE A 52 7.27 4.92 -8.83
N LYS A 53 7.37 5.38 -10.08
CA LYS A 53 8.64 5.71 -10.74
C LYS A 53 8.43 6.95 -11.59
N SER A 54 9.39 7.87 -11.57
CA SER A 54 9.39 9.02 -12.47
C SER A 54 9.58 8.55 -13.92
N PRO A 55 8.66 8.86 -14.85
CA PRO A 55 8.89 8.64 -16.26
C PRO A 55 9.97 9.58 -16.84
N LEU A 56 10.25 10.72 -16.19
CA LEU A 56 11.28 11.67 -16.62
C LEU A 56 12.66 11.39 -15.98
N GLY A 57 12.70 10.62 -14.90
CA GLY A 57 13.92 10.50 -14.10
C GLY A 57 14.34 11.87 -13.55
N MET A 58 15.60 12.23 -13.81
CA MET A 58 16.22 13.50 -13.39
C MET A 58 16.12 14.61 -14.45
N ASP A 59 15.47 14.35 -15.59
CA ASP A 59 15.39 15.31 -16.70
C ASP A 59 14.20 16.28 -16.55
N ASP A 60 14.37 17.51 -17.04
CA ASP A 60 13.28 18.49 -17.13
C ASP A 60 12.22 18.06 -18.16
N MET A 61 10.95 18.39 -17.90
CA MET A 61 9.85 18.02 -18.79
C MET A 61 9.90 18.81 -20.12
N PRO A 62 10.02 18.15 -21.29
CA PRO A 62 10.02 18.83 -22.57
C PRO A 62 8.59 19.25 -23.01
N PRO A 63 8.44 20.26 -23.89
CA PRO A 63 7.13 20.76 -24.34
C PRO A 63 6.26 19.68 -25.02
N ASP A 64 6.90 18.78 -25.75
CA ASP A 64 6.33 17.68 -26.53
C ASP A 64 6.21 16.36 -25.73
N PHE A 65 6.37 16.42 -24.39
CA PHE A 65 6.26 15.23 -23.55
C PHE A 65 4.86 14.58 -23.66
N PRO A 66 4.77 13.25 -23.87
CA PRO A 66 3.48 12.58 -24.05
C PRO A 66 2.54 12.79 -22.85
N GLU A 67 1.29 13.13 -23.12
CA GLU A 67 0.28 13.41 -22.09
C GLU A 67 0.11 12.27 -21.08
N LYS A 68 0.17 11.02 -21.54
CA LYS A 68 0.09 9.83 -20.67
C LYS A 68 1.27 9.74 -19.70
N LEU A 69 2.46 10.14 -20.12
CA LEU A 69 3.64 10.16 -19.25
C LEU A 69 3.62 11.37 -18.32
N ARG A 70 3.11 12.50 -18.80
CA ARG A 70 2.87 13.70 -17.98
C ARG A 70 1.94 13.40 -16.80
N ALA A 71 0.87 12.64 -17.03
CA ALA A 71 -0.03 12.20 -15.97
C ALA A 71 0.67 11.29 -14.95
N LYS A 72 1.56 10.39 -15.40
CA LYS A 72 2.37 9.53 -14.50
C LYS A 72 3.36 10.34 -13.68
N GLN A 73 4.01 11.34 -14.28
CA GLN A 73 4.90 12.25 -13.57
C GLN A 73 4.13 12.99 -12.48
N ALA A 74 2.97 13.57 -12.81
CA ALA A 74 2.16 14.28 -11.83
C ALA A 74 1.74 13.40 -10.64
N ILE A 75 1.48 12.11 -10.87
CA ILE A 75 1.22 11.15 -9.78
C ILE A 75 2.47 10.90 -8.95
N TYR A 76 3.63 10.72 -9.59
CA TYR A 76 4.90 10.56 -8.88
C TYR A 76 5.21 11.79 -8.03
N ASP A 77 5.08 12.98 -8.60
CA ASP A 77 5.31 14.24 -7.91
C ASP A 77 4.36 14.43 -6.73
N ASP A 78 3.08 14.06 -6.86
CA ASP A 78 2.09 14.18 -5.78
C ASP A 78 2.33 13.20 -4.62
N PHE A 79 2.77 11.96 -4.91
CA PHE A 79 2.91 10.91 -3.88
C PHE A 79 4.32 10.76 -3.33
N VAL A 80 5.35 11.14 -4.07
CA VAL A 80 6.76 10.88 -3.73
C VAL A 80 7.51 12.17 -3.46
N LEU A 81 7.41 13.19 -4.33
CA LEU A 81 8.23 14.42 -4.22
C LEU A 81 7.60 15.54 -3.39
N THR A 82 6.32 15.86 -3.63
CA THR A 82 5.67 17.05 -3.06
C THR A 82 5.14 16.80 -1.66
N ARG A 83 4.66 15.58 -1.41
CA ARG A 83 4.09 15.15 -0.14
C ARG A 83 4.98 14.06 0.41
N HIS A 84 6.16 14.47 0.83
CA HIS A 84 7.15 13.55 1.35
C HIS A 84 6.57 12.82 2.56
N TRP A 85 6.99 11.58 2.72
CA TRP A 85 6.71 10.75 3.89
C TRP A 85 7.03 11.46 5.23
N SER A 86 7.98 12.39 5.27
CA SER A 86 8.24 13.20 6.47
C SER A 86 7.09 14.14 6.86
N ASP A 87 6.25 14.54 5.91
CA ASP A 87 5.33 15.66 6.09
C ASP A 87 4.06 15.26 6.85
N TYR A 88 3.83 13.95 7.01
CA TYR A 88 2.63 13.38 7.62
C TYR A 88 2.95 12.39 8.74
N GLU A 89 3.71 12.80 9.74
CA GLU A 89 4.16 11.97 10.86
C GLU A 89 3.03 11.12 11.49
N MET A 90 1.85 11.71 11.67
CA MET A 90 0.67 10.99 12.19
C MET A 90 0.22 9.83 11.29
N ILE A 91 0.26 10.00 9.97
CA ILE A 91 -0.08 8.94 9.01
C ILE A 91 0.94 7.80 9.10
N HIS A 92 2.22 8.13 9.29
CA HIS A 92 3.27 7.13 9.49
C HIS A 92 3.07 6.32 10.76
N ILE A 93 2.76 6.99 11.88
CA ILE A 93 2.48 6.31 13.15
C ILE A 93 1.26 5.40 13.01
N ILE A 94 0.16 5.91 12.44
CA ILE A 94 -1.07 5.13 12.24
C ILE A 94 -0.82 3.94 11.31
N GLY A 95 -0.11 4.15 10.20
CA GLY A 95 0.23 3.07 9.27
C GLY A 95 1.17 2.04 9.89
N GLY A 96 2.14 2.45 10.70
CA GLY A 96 3.00 1.55 11.46
C GLY A 96 2.21 0.68 12.44
N ILE A 97 1.30 1.30 13.21
CA ILE A 97 0.37 0.58 14.09
C ILE A 97 -0.47 -0.41 13.28
N LEU A 98 -1.05 0.02 12.16
CA LEU A 98 -1.87 -0.84 11.30
C LEU A 98 -1.09 -2.07 10.82
N VAL A 99 0.14 -1.89 10.36
CA VAL A 99 1.03 -2.97 9.89
C VAL A 99 1.36 -3.94 11.02
N LEU A 100 1.60 -3.45 12.24
CA LEU A 100 1.94 -4.30 13.39
C LEU A 100 0.73 -5.08 13.95
N PHE A 101 -0.47 -4.48 13.96
CA PHE A 101 -1.68 -5.13 14.50
C PHE A 101 -2.28 -6.14 13.53
N THR A 102 -2.15 -5.95 12.22
CA THR A 102 -2.76 -6.82 11.21
C THR A 102 -2.35 -8.30 11.34
N PRO A 103 -1.06 -8.65 11.53
CA PRO A 103 -0.62 -10.02 11.81
C PRO A 103 -1.29 -10.64 13.03
N VAL A 104 -1.54 -9.87 14.09
CA VAL A 104 -2.18 -10.38 15.33
C VAL A 104 -3.57 -10.92 15.03
N PHE A 105 -4.38 -10.15 14.29
CA PHE A 105 -5.72 -10.61 13.86
C PHE A 105 -5.64 -11.81 12.93
N LEU A 106 -4.66 -11.80 11.99
CA LEU A 106 -4.51 -12.86 11.01
C LEU A 106 -4.16 -14.19 11.68
N PHE A 107 -3.12 -14.20 12.53
CA PHE A 107 -2.71 -15.40 13.24
C PHE A 107 -3.78 -15.89 14.23
N THR A 108 -4.44 -14.98 14.93
CA THR A 108 -5.57 -15.34 15.82
C THR A 108 -6.71 -15.99 15.03
N GLY A 109 -7.03 -15.45 13.85
CA GLY A 109 -8.04 -16.00 12.95
C GLY A 109 -7.65 -17.38 12.45
N ILE A 110 -6.43 -17.55 11.94
CA ILE A 110 -5.91 -18.83 11.44
C ILE A 110 -5.92 -19.88 12.56
N TYR A 111 -5.41 -19.55 13.75
CA TYR A 111 -5.39 -20.45 14.89
C TYR A 111 -6.80 -20.93 15.27
N LYS A 112 -7.78 -20.01 15.36
CA LYS A 112 -9.18 -20.35 15.64
C LYS A 112 -9.84 -21.17 14.54
N GLN A 113 -9.39 -21.03 13.29
CA GLN A 113 -9.90 -21.83 12.17
C GLN A 113 -9.38 -23.26 12.21
N ILE A 114 -8.11 -23.45 12.56
CA ILE A 114 -7.45 -24.76 12.60
C ILE A 114 -7.92 -25.57 13.82
N LYS A 115 -8.09 -24.93 14.99
CA LYS A 115 -8.51 -25.61 16.23
C LYS A 115 -9.98 -26.07 16.23
N LYS A 116 -10.74 -25.81 15.16
CA LYS A 116 -12.19 -26.02 15.08
C LYS A 116 -12.56 -27.16 14.14
#